data_AF-A0A0Q4EIH3-F1
#
_entry.id   AF-A0A0Q4EIH3-F1
#
_cell.length_a   1.000
_cell.length_b   1.000
_cell.length_c   1.000
_cell.angle_alpha   90.00
_cell.angle_beta   90.00
_cell.angle_gamma   90.00
#
_symmetry.space_group_name_H-M   'P 1'
#
loop_
_entity.id
_entity.type
_entity.pdbx_description
1 polymer ?
#
loop_
_entity_poly.entity_id
_entity_poly.type
_entity_poly.pdbx_seq_one_letter_code
_entity_poly.pdbx_strand_id
1 'polypeptide(L)'
;MTRPDGPPDAANYDTGIDAVLIAAPGAPDRLTVALAALQGRIVARLDWQAGFVDHATPQVIVVEAGGVDPAIIAEHLPGIVDQAVKMQAGLVVAMGLGEIDVVAAATLGGSTRLLVDPTVGDCVAAIVVAAEAARMPAGVFDFHRETDGTRLERLNTEVARIAEALARLTRAEIEGDAPAAPIVGDRTNRYGAPPALVEPSAADVRRAIRARRLRDQFFGATLFEDPGWDMLLDLYAAELERGRVSVSSLCIAAAVAPTTALRWIARMTDTGLFERRPDLLDRRRAFMVLSDRASEAMRGYIVATKGADLRIP
;
A
#
# COMPACT_ATOMS: atom_id res chain seq x y z
N MET A 1 -23.50 -6.56 50.27
CA MET A 1 -22.54 -7.53 49.72
C MET A 1 -23.28 -8.32 48.64
N THR A 2 -22.96 -8.33 47.36
CA THR A 2 -21.92 -7.66 46.56
C THR A 2 -22.37 -7.86 45.10
N ARG A 3 -22.42 -6.80 44.29
CA ARG A 3 -22.38 -6.90 42.81
C ARG A 3 -20.94 -7.25 42.42
N PRO A 4 -20.70 -7.97 41.31
CA PRO A 4 -20.52 -7.26 40.03
C PRO A 4 -21.26 -7.99 38.89
N ASP A 5 -22.08 -7.33 38.07
CA ASP A 5 -21.66 -6.53 36.91
C ASP A 5 -20.47 -7.12 36.16
N GLY A 6 -20.74 -8.23 35.47
CA GLY A 6 -19.96 -8.60 34.30
C GLY A 6 -20.20 -7.58 33.17
N PRO A 7 -19.16 -7.20 32.41
CA PRO A 7 -19.31 -6.28 31.30
C PRO A 7 -20.27 -6.88 30.25
N PRO A 8 -21.05 -6.05 29.53
CA PRO A 8 -21.83 -6.54 28.41
C PRO A 8 -20.86 -7.16 27.39
N ASP A 9 -21.26 -8.35 26.95
CA ASP A 9 -20.66 -9.13 25.87
C ASP A 9 -20.10 -8.20 24.80
N ALA A 10 -18.77 -8.19 24.67
CA ALA A 10 -18.09 -7.36 23.69
C ALA A 10 -18.72 -7.68 22.35
N ALA A 11 -19.30 -6.66 21.71
CA ALA A 11 -19.87 -6.75 20.38
C ALA A 11 -18.90 -7.56 19.50
N ASN A 12 -19.30 -8.80 19.23
CA ASN A 12 -18.61 -9.70 18.34
C ASN A 12 -18.81 -9.06 16.96
N TYR A 13 -17.96 -8.09 16.63
CA TYR A 13 -17.92 -7.53 15.30
C TYR A 13 -17.70 -8.73 14.39
N ASP A 14 -18.70 -9.02 13.59
CA ASP A 14 -18.67 -10.04 12.55
C ASP A 14 -17.63 -9.58 11.51
N THR A 15 -16.34 -9.84 11.80
CA THR A 15 -15.17 -9.35 11.04
C THR A 15 -14.71 -10.34 9.97
N GLY A 16 -15.37 -11.50 9.86
CA GLY A 16 -15.02 -12.51 8.88
C GLY A 16 -15.28 -12.03 7.45
N ILE A 17 -14.26 -12.10 6.60
CA ILE A 17 -14.41 -11.84 5.16
C ILE A 17 -15.14 -13.02 4.53
N ASP A 18 -16.36 -12.77 4.02
CA ASP A 18 -17.10 -13.75 3.23
C ASP A 18 -16.54 -13.82 1.81
N ALA A 19 -16.02 -14.99 1.44
CA ALA A 19 -15.32 -15.18 0.18
C ALA A 19 -15.89 -16.35 -0.65
N VAL A 20 -15.96 -16.16 -1.96
CA VAL A 20 -16.09 -17.27 -2.91
C VAL A 20 -14.70 -17.61 -3.45
N LEU A 21 -14.32 -18.89 -3.39
CA LEU A 21 -13.06 -19.38 -3.93
C LEU A 21 -13.31 -20.17 -5.21
N ILE A 22 -12.66 -19.76 -6.29
CA ILE A 22 -12.65 -20.45 -7.59
C ILE A 22 -11.26 -21.02 -7.81
N ALA A 23 -11.15 -22.34 -7.90
CA ALA A 23 -9.86 -23.01 -8.09
C ALA A 23 -10.07 -24.40 -8.70
N ALA A 24 -9.20 -24.77 -9.64
CA ALA A 24 -9.19 -26.11 -10.20
C ALA A 24 -8.82 -27.17 -9.13
N PRO A 25 -9.23 -28.44 -9.28
CA PRO A 25 -8.78 -29.52 -8.41
C PRO A 25 -7.25 -29.63 -8.40
N GLY A 26 -6.64 -29.57 -7.21
CA GLY A 26 -5.18 -29.65 -7.06
C GLY A 26 -4.42 -28.33 -7.28
N ALA A 27 -5.13 -27.22 -7.47
CA ALA A 27 -4.51 -25.90 -7.53
C ALA A 27 -3.83 -25.53 -6.19
N PRO A 28 -2.85 -24.60 -6.21
CA PRO A 28 -2.19 -24.11 -4.99
C PRO A 28 -3.19 -23.68 -3.91
N ASP A 29 -2.89 -24.01 -2.65
CA ASP A 29 -3.78 -23.75 -1.51
C ASP A 29 -3.62 -22.35 -0.91
N ARG A 30 -2.70 -21.53 -1.45
CA ARG A 30 -2.35 -20.20 -0.91
C ARG A 30 -3.53 -19.26 -0.63
N LEU A 31 -4.54 -19.23 -1.50
CA LEU A 31 -5.76 -18.44 -1.28
C LEU A 31 -6.62 -19.02 -0.15
N THR A 32 -6.66 -20.34 -0.02
CA THR A 32 -7.36 -21.02 1.09
C THR A 32 -6.65 -20.74 2.42
N VAL A 33 -5.33 -20.83 2.44
CA VAL A 33 -4.51 -20.51 3.63
C VAL A 33 -4.62 -19.04 4.01
N ALA A 34 -4.65 -18.13 3.02
CA ALA A 34 -4.82 -16.70 3.25
C ALA A 34 -6.19 -16.37 3.87
N LEU A 35 -7.27 -16.95 3.34
CA LEU A 35 -8.61 -16.78 3.90
C LEU A 35 -8.70 -17.33 5.33
N ALA A 36 -8.09 -18.49 5.61
CA ALA A 36 -8.02 -19.04 6.95
C ALA A 36 -7.26 -18.13 7.93
N ALA A 37 -6.13 -17.54 7.50
CA ALA A 37 -5.35 -16.60 8.30
C ALA A 37 -6.14 -15.32 8.64
N LEU A 38 -7.07 -14.92 7.76
CA LEU A 38 -7.98 -13.78 7.96
C LEU A 38 -9.22 -14.13 8.79
N GLN A 39 -9.35 -15.38 9.24
CA GLN A 39 -10.61 -15.90 9.82
C GLN A 39 -11.81 -15.66 8.89
N GLY A 40 -11.55 -15.63 7.58
CA GLY A 40 -12.56 -15.47 6.55
C GLY A 40 -13.38 -16.74 6.36
N ARG A 41 -14.63 -16.57 5.94
CA ARG A 41 -15.56 -17.67 5.69
C ARG A 41 -15.66 -17.91 4.19
N ILE A 42 -15.30 -19.12 3.75
CA ILE A 42 -15.52 -19.54 2.38
C ILE A 42 -16.99 -19.92 2.24
N VAL A 43 -17.80 -19.03 1.66
CA VAL A 43 -19.25 -19.23 1.49
C VAL A 43 -19.57 -20.18 0.35
N ALA A 44 -18.66 -20.28 -0.64
CA ALA A 44 -18.72 -21.28 -1.70
C ALA A 44 -17.31 -21.57 -2.23
N ARG A 45 -17.08 -22.83 -2.62
CA ARG A 45 -15.92 -23.26 -3.39
C ARG A 45 -16.40 -23.79 -4.74
N LEU A 46 -15.97 -23.14 -5.81
CA LEU A 46 -16.38 -23.44 -7.17
C LEU A 46 -15.18 -23.92 -7.99
N ASP A 47 -15.44 -24.82 -8.92
CA ASP A 47 -14.51 -25.09 -10.01
C ASP A 47 -14.73 -24.06 -11.14
N TRP A 48 -13.78 -23.92 -12.05
CA TRP A 48 -13.81 -22.98 -13.19
C TRP A 48 -15.07 -23.11 -14.05
N GLN A 49 -15.62 -24.31 -14.16
CA GLN A 49 -16.80 -24.61 -14.96
C GLN A 49 -18.11 -24.56 -14.16
N ALA A 50 -18.05 -24.40 -12.84
CA ALA A 50 -19.22 -24.36 -11.99
C ALA A 50 -19.89 -22.98 -12.04
N GLY A 51 -21.22 -22.95 -12.21
CA GLY A 51 -21.99 -21.71 -12.14
C GLY A 51 -22.11 -21.21 -10.69
N PHE A 52 -22.27 -19.89 -10.53
CA PHE A 52 -22.66 -19.30 -9.25
C PHE A 52 -24.11 -19.68 -8.94
N VAL A 53 -24.34 -20.44 -7.86
CA VAL A 53 -25.68 -20.83 -7.41
C VAL A 53 -25.92 -20.23 -6.00
N ASP A 54 -27.01 -19.48 -5.87
CA ASP A 54 -27.63 -18.99 -4.61
C ASP A 54 -27.04 -17.75 -3.87
N HIS A 55 -27.90 -17.09 -3.07
CA HIS A 55 -27.94 -15.69 -2.61
C HIS A 55 -26.89 -15.20 -1.59
N ALA A 56 -25.68 -15.76 -1.53
CA ALA A 56 -24.61 -15.17 -0.73
C ALA A 56 -24.00 -13.98 -1.48
N THR A 57 -23.93 -12.81 -0.85
CA THR A 57 -23.18 -11.65 -1.37
C THR A 57 -21.77 -11.69 -0.80
N PRO A 58 -20.79 -12.33 -1.48
CA PRO A 58 -19.42 -12.33 -0.98
C PRO A 58 -18.87 -10.91 -0.96
N GLN A 59 -18.02 -10.62 0.01
CA GLN A 59 -17.22 -9.39 -0.01
C GLN A 59 -16.10 -9.50 -1.05
N VAL A 60 -15.62 -10.71 -1.31
CA VAL A 60 -14.53 -10.96 -2.26
C VAL A 60 -14.70 -12.28 -3.00
N ILE A 61 -14.38 -12.27 -4.29
CA ILE A 61 -14.19 -13.47 -5.11
C ILE A 61 -12.69 -13.62 -5.32
N VAL A 62 -12.16 -14.79 -4.99
CA VAL A 62 -10.74 -15.12 -5.16
C VAL A 62 -10.59 -16.27 -6.15
N VAL A 63 -9.69 -16.10 -7.12
CA VAL A 63 -9.51 -17.03 -8.25
C VAL A 63 -8.06 -17.50 -8.29
N GLU A 64 -7.84 -18.81 -8.30
CA GLU A 64 -6.53 -19.42 -8.59
C GLU A 64 -6.52 -19.91 -10.04
N ALA A 65 -5.75 -19.20 -10.87
CA ALA A 65 -5.51 -19.49 -12.29
C ALA A 65 -4.18 -20.22 -12.53
N GLY A 66 -3.30 -20.32 -11.54
CA GLY A 66 -2.01 -20.98 -11.70
C GLY A 66 -2.17 -22.45 -12.10
N GLY A 67 -1.62 -22.83 -13.25
CA GLY A 67 -1.67 -24.20 -13.76
C GLY A 67 -3.01 -24.58 -14.41
N VAL A 68 -3.90 -23.61 -14.65
CA VAL A 68 -5.16 -23.82 -15.37
C VAL A 68 -4.93 -23.59 -16.87
N ASP A 69 -5.55 -24.43 -17.71
CA ASP A 69 -5.45 -24.28 -19.16
C ASP A 69 -5.90 -22.88 -19.61
N PRO A 70 -5.07 -22.11 -20.35
CA PRO A 70 -5.44 -20.80 -20.86
C PRO A 70 -6.77 -20.77 -21.64
N ALA A 71 -7.15 -21.86 -22.32
CA ALA A 71 -8.45 -21.93 -22.99
C ALA A 71 -9.63 -21.88 -22.00
N ILE A 72 -9.51 -22.56 -20.86
CA ILE A 72 -10.52 -22.55 -19.79
C ILE A 72 -10.58 -21.15 -19.17
N ILE A 73 -9.42 -20.51 -18.96
CA ILE A 73 -9.36 -19.15 -18.41
C ILE A 73 -10.06 -18.16 -19.35
N ALA A 74 -9.74 -18.21 -20.64
CA ALA A 74 -10.33 -17.33 -21.66
C ALA A 74 -11.86 -17.49 -21.76
N GLU A 75 -12.36 -18.72 -21.61
CA GLU A 75 -13.79 -19.03 -21.68
C GLU A 75 -14.55 -18.56 -20.44
N HIS A 76 -14.01 -18.79 -19.23
CA HIS A 76 -14.78 -18.63 -17.99
C HIS A 76 -14.47 -17.36 -17.20
N LEU A 77 -13.24 -16.82 -17.25
CA LEU A 77 -12.86 -15.64 -16.45
C LEU A 77 -13.70 -14.38 -16.74
N PRO A 78 -14.08 -14.05 -17.99
CA PRO A 78 -14.95 -12.90 -18.25
C PRO A 78 -16.29 -12.99 -17.51
N GLY A 79 -16.89 -14.18 -17.44
CA GLY A 79 -18.14 -14.40 -16.70
C GLY A 79 -17.98 -14.23 -15.19
N ILE A 80 -16.82 -14.62 -14.64
CA ILE A 80 -16.47 -14.40 -13.24
C ILE A 80 -16.30 -12.89 -12.94
N VAL A 81 -15.65 -12.14 -13.83
CA VAL A 81 -15.49 -10.69 -13.71
C VAL A 81 -16.85 -9.99 -13.71
N ASP A 82 -17.72 -10.32 -14.66
CA ASP A 82 -19.09 -9.78 -14.72
C ASP A 82 -19.88 -10.09 -13.45
N GLN A 83 -19.68 -11.28 -12.88
CA GLN A 83 -20.36 -11.67 -11.65
C GLN A 83 -19.86 -10.89 -10.44
N ALA A 84 -18.54 -10.66 -10.33
CA ALA A 84 -17.98 -9.82 -9.27
C ALA A 84 -18.57 -8.40 -9.30
N VAL A 85 -18.70 -7.82 -10.49
CA VAL A 85 -19.33 -6.50 -10.69
C VAL A 85 -20.81 -6.53 -10.29
N LYS A 86 -21.58 -7.52 -10.72
CA LYS A 86 -23.00 -7.66 -10.36
C LYS A 86 -23.22 -7.81 -8.86
N MET A 87 -22.31 -8.51 -8.18
CA MET A 87 -22.35 -8.75 -6.73
C MET A 87 -21.72 -7.60 -5.92
N GLN A 88 -21.11 -6.62 -6.57
CA GLN A 88 -20.29 -5.58 -5.93
C GLN A 88 -19.19 -6.17 -5.03
N ALA A 89 -18.66 -7.34 -5.40
CA ALA A 89 -17.61 -8.03 -4.68
C ALA A 89 -16.24 -7.61 -5.23
N GLY A 90 -15.23 -7.51 -4.35
CA GLY A 90 -13.85 -7.37 -4.79
C GLY A 90 -13.39 -8.62 -5.55
N LEU A 91 -12.48 -8.48 -6.51
CA LEU A 91 -11.95 -9.62 -7.29
C LEU A 91 -10.43 -9.70 -7.17
N VAL A 92 -9.92 -10.86 -6.76
CA VAL A 92 -8.49 -11.18 -6.69
C VAL A 92 -8.20 -12.39 -7.56
N VAL A 93 -7.21 -12.29 -8.45
CA VAL A 93 -6.79 -13.39 -9.33
C VAL A 93 -5.31 -13.67 -9.11
N ALA A 94 -5.00 -14.87 -8.59
CA ALA A 94 -3.65 -15.41 -8.48
C ALA A 94 -3.31 -16.25 -9.72
N MET A 95 -2.13 -16.06 -10.28
CA MET A 95 -1.69 -16.74 -11.51
C MET A 95 -0.17 -16.96 -11.52
N GLY A 96 0.32 -17.79 -12.43
CA GLY A 96 1.75 -17.88 -12.76
C GLY A 96 2.07 -17.04 -14.00
N LEU A 97 3.34 -17.07 -14.43
CA LEU A 97 3.78 -16.35 -15.64
C LEU A 97 3.05 -16.80 -16.92
N GLY A 98 2.64 -18.06 -17.00
CA GLY A 98 2.03 -18.65 -18.20
C GLY A 98 0.61 -18.15 -18.48
N GLU A 99 -0.08 -17.65 -17.47
CA GLU A 99 -1.48 -17.24 -17.58
C GLU A 99 -1.67 -15.71 -17.63
N ILE A 100 -0.59 -14.92 -17.57
CA ILE A 100 -0.65 -13.44 -17.52
C ILE A 100 -1.45 -12.87 -18.69
N ASP A 101 -1.12 -13.26 -19.93
CA ASP A 101 -1.72 -12.64 -21.11
C ASP A 101 -3.22 -12.90 -21.18
N VAL A 102 -3.65 -14.13 -20.87
CA VAL A 102 -5.05 -14.52 -20.92
C VAL A 102 -5.86 -13.92 -19.76
N VAL A 103 -5.29 -13.85 -18.56
CA VAL A 103 -5.93 -13.22 -17.40
C VAL A 103 -6.03 -11.71 -17.58
N ALA A 104 -4.96 -11.06 -18.05
CA ALA A 104 -4.96 -9.63 -18.32
C ALA A 104 -6.01 -9.28 -19.38
N ALA A 105 -6.07 -10.03 -20.49
CA ALA A 105 -7.06 -9.81 -21.55
C ALA A 105 -8.51 -9.86 -21.02
N ALA A 106 -8.81 -10.78 -20.10
CA ALA A 106 -10.15 -10.94 -19.54
C ALA A 106 -10.50 -9.91 -18.44
N THR A 107 -9.52 -9.17 -17.91
CA THR A 107 -9.69 -8.29 -16.74
C THR A 107 -9.45 -6.80 -17.03
N LEU A 108 -9.25 -6.45 -18.31
CA LEU A 108 -9.09 -5.07 -18.76
C LEU A 108 -10.30 -4.19 -18.38
N GLY A 109 -10.06 -3.13 -17.61
CA GLY A 109 -11.05 -2.09 -17.30
C GLY A 109 -11.82 -2.26 -15.98
N GLY A 110 -11.52 -3.30 -15.18
CA GLY A 110 -12.14 -3.52 -13.85
C GLY A 110 -11.21 -3.25 -12.67
N SER A 111 -11.76 -3.21 -11.45
CA SER A 111 -11.02 -3.09 -10.18
C SER A 111 -10.41 -4.42 -9.70
N THR A 112 -9.99 -5.27 -10.64
CA THR A 112 -9.44 -6.61 -10.37
C THR A 112 -8.00 -6.51 -9.87
N ARG A 113 -7.69 -7.22 -8.78
CA ARG A 113 -6.32 -7.32 -8.26
C ARG A 113 -5.63 -8.56 -8.80
N LEU A 114 -4.59 -8.37 -9.60
CA LEU A 114 -3.81 -9.43 -10.23
C LEU A 114 -2.55 -9.73 -9.44
N LEU A 115 -2.29 -11.01 -9.15
CA LEU A 115 -1.13 -11.47 -8.41
C LEU A 115 -0.37 -12.51 -9.23
N VAL A 116 0.91 -12.27 -9.51
CA VAL A 116 1.79 -13.17 -10.26
C VAL A 116 2.74 -13.88 -9.29
N ASP A 117 2.72 -15.20 -9.32
CA ASP A 117 3.45 -16.09 -8.40
C ASP A 117 3.39 -15.66 -6.91
N PRO A 118 2.17 -15.37 -6.37
CA PRO A 118 2.06 -14.79 -5.03
C PRO A 118 2.43 -15.76 -3.92
N THR A 119 2.97 -15.18 -2.84
CA THR A 119 3.05 -15.82 -1.53
C THR A 119 1.69 -15.77 -0.80
N VAL A 120 1.55 -16.51 0.29
CA VAL A 120 0.36 -16.43 1.17
C VAL A 120 0.19 -15.01 1.73
N GLY A 121 1.29 -14.30 2.03
CA GLY A 121 1.25 -12.92 2.53
C GLY A 121 0.67 -11.94 1.50
N ASP A 122 1.03 -12.10 0.23
CA ASP A 122 0.49 -11.29 -0.87
C ASP A 122 -1.01 -11.53 -1.05
N CYS A 123 -1.43 -12.80 -0.94
CA CYS A 123 -2.83 -13.19 -0.99
C CYS A 123 -3.64 -12.55 0.16
N VAL A 124 -3.12 -12.60 1.39
CA VAL A 124 -3.75 -11.96 2.57
C VAL A 124 -3.94 -10.46 2.33
N ALA A 125 -2.88 -9.75 1.91
CA ALA A 125 -2.93 -8.32 1.67
C ALA A 125 -3.95 -7.95 0.57
N ALA A 126 -3.95 -8.68 -0.54
CA ALA A 126 -4.86 -8.43 -1.65
C ALA A 126 -6.33 -8.68 -1.29
N ILE A 127 -6.60 -9.74 -0.53
CA ILE A 127 -7.96 -10.10 -0.09
C ILE A 127 -8.55 -9.04 0.83
N VAL A 128 -7.76 -8.52 1.79
CA VAL A 128 -8.21 -7.44 2.70
C VAL A 128 -8.59 -6.19 1.91
N VAL A 129 -7.70 -5.74 1.01
CA VAL A 129 -7.94 -4.54 0.20
C VAL A 129 -9.20 -4.71 -0.67
N ALA A 130 -9.37 -5.87 -1.31
CA ALA A 130 -10.53 -6.14 -2.15
C ALA A 130 -11.84 -6.19 -1.34
N ALA A 131 -11.84 -6.81 -0.15
CA ALA A 131 -13.02 -6.89 0.72
C ALA A 131 -13.37 -5.54 1.38
N GLU A 132 -12.39 -4.68 1.65
CA GLU A 132 -12.63 -3.31 2.14
C GLU A 132 -13.25 -2.42 1.08
N ALA A 133 -12.74 -2.48 -0.16
CA ALA A 133 -13.31 -1.74 -1.29
C ALA A 133 -14.79 -2.09 -1.55
N ALA A 134 -15.16 -3.38 -1.41
CA ALA A 134 -16.55 -3.84 -1.56
C ALA A 134 -17.50 -3.37 -0.45
N ARG A 135 -17.00 -3.05 0.75
CA ARG A 135 -17.81 -2.57 1.89
C ARG A 135 -18.21 -1.09 1.79
N MET A 136 -17.61 -0.34 0.87
CA MET A 136 -17.93 1.08 0.64
C MET A 136 -18.82 1.21 -0.60
N PRO A 137 -20.13 1.48 -0.47
CA PRO A 137 -20.97 1.68 -1.65
C PRO A 137 -20.45 2.90 -2.43
N ALA A 138 -20.41 2.76 -3.76
CA ALA A 138 -19.95 3.77 -4.71
C ALA A 138 -20.82 5.05 -4.65
N GLY A 139 -20.58 5.86 -3.63
CA GLY A 139 -21.11 7.20 -3.49
C GLY A 139 -20.09 8.20 -4.04
N VAL A 140 -20.24 8.52 -5.33
CA VAL A 140 -19.83 9.78 -6.00
C VAL A 140 -18.61 10.47 -5.35
N PHE A 141 -17.45 9.83 -5.33
CA PHE A 141 -16.12 10.43 -5.21
C PHE A 141 -15.11 9.32 -5.51
N ASP A 142 -15.06 8.92 -6.78
CA ASP A 142 -14.08 7.95 -7.23
C ASP A 142 -12.79 8.67 -7.62
N PHE A 143 -11.67 8.03 -7.30
CA PHE A 143 -10.30 8.56 -7.17
C PHE A 143 -10.02 9.35 -5.88
N HIS A 144 -9.30 8.70 -4.96
CA HIS A 144 -8.37 9.28 -3.96
C HIS A 144 -8.70 9.12 -2.45
N ARG A 145 -9.40 8.07 -2.02
CA ARG A 145 -9.51 7.76 -0.58
C ARG A 145 -9.22 6.30 -0.22
N GLU A 146 -7.96 5.93 -0.35
CA GLU A 146 -7.36 4.94 0.56
C GLU A 146 -7.00 5.69 1.87
N THR A 147 -8.02 5.77 2.72
CA THR A 147 -8.30 6.28 4.08
C THR A 147 -7.22 6.79 5.07
N ASP A 148 -7.42 8.02 5.58
CA ASP A 148 -6.87 8.58 6.84
C ASP A 148 -7.48 7.95 8.12
N GLY A 149 -8.68 7.38 8.04
CA GLY A 149 -9.43 6.87 9.21
C GLY A 149 -8.86 5.58 9.80
N THR A 150 -8.47 4.63 8.95
CA THR A 150 -7.87 3.35 9.36
C THR A 150 -6.44 3.53 9.88
N ARG A 151 -5.72 4.57 9.43
CA ARG A 151 -4.41 4.96 9.97
C ARG A 151 -4.54 5.52 11.39
N LEU A 152 -5.58 6.32 11.68
CA LEU A 152 -5.78 6.94 12.98
C LEU A 152 -6.17 5.93 14.07
N GLU A 153 -6.97 4.92 13.75
CA GLU A 153 -7.32 3.84 14.68
C GLU A 153 -6.11 2.93 15.01
N ARG A 154 -5.27 2.63 14.00
CA ARG A 154 -4.00 1.93 14.20
C ARG A 154 -3.01 2.75 15.03
N LEU A 155 -2.92 4.06 14.78
CA LEU A 155 -2.10 4.99 15.57
C LEU A 155 -2.58 5.05 17.02
N ASN A 156 -3.89 5.15 17.27
CA ASN A 156 -4.44 5.18 18.62
C ASN A 156 -4.19 3.87 19.38
N THR A 157 -4.28 2.72 18.69
CA THR A 157 -4.00 1.41 19.29
C THR A 157 -2.52 1.27 19.66
N GLU A 158 -1.61 1.75 18.81
CA GLU A 158 -0.17 1.73 19.10
C GLU A 158 0.23 2.71 20.20
N VAL A 159 -0.38 3.90 20.24
CA VAL A 159 -0.17 4.86 21.34
C VAL A 159 -0.60 4.27 22.69
N ALA A 160 -1.75 3.59 22.73
CA ALA A 160 -2.22 2.90 23.95
C ALA A 160 -1.23 1.79 24.39
N ARG A 161 -0.71 1.02 23.43
CA ARG A 161 0.28 -0.04 23.69
C ARG A 161 1.61 0.48 24.21
N ILE A 162 2.11 1.59 23.64
CA ILE A 162 3.33 2.26 24.08
C ILE A 162 3.15 2.85 25.48
N ALA A 163 2.02 3.50 25.75
CA ALA A 163 1.71 4.05 27.07
C ALA A 163 1.72 2.94 28.14
N GLU A 164 1.18 1.76 27.82
CA GLU A 164 1.15 0.63 28.75
C GLU A 164 2.53 -0.04 28.93
N ALA A 165 3.33 -0.13 27.86
CA ALA A 165 4.71 -0.61 27.96
C ALA A 165 5.59 0.33 28.80
N LEU A 166 5.45 1.64 28.63
CA LEU A 166 6.16 2.66 29.42
C LEU A 166 5.71 2.64 30.89
N ALA A 167 4.41 2.44 31.15
CA ALA A 167 3.88 2.29 32.51
C ALA A 167 4.40 1.03 33.23
N ARG A 168 4.69 -0.05 32.49
CA ARG A 168 5.32 -1.26 33.05
C ARG A 168 6.82 -1.07 33.32
N LEU A 169 7.55 -0.42 32.42
CA LEU A 169 9.00 -0.17 32.57
C LEU A 169 9.28 0.77 33.73
N THR A 170 8.52 1.86 33.84
CA THR A 170 8.62 2.78 34.99
C THR A 170 8.28 2.11 36.32
N ARG A 171 7.38 1.11 36.32
CA ARG A 171 7.09 0.30 37.52
C ARG A 171 8.23 -0.66 37.85
N ALA A 172 8.87 -1.26 36.85
CA ALA A 172 9.99 -2.17 37.02
C ALA A 172 11.30 -1.46 37.40
N GLU A 173 11.51 -0.21 36.99
CA GLU A 173 12.69 0.60 37.32
C GLU A 173 12.68 1.13 38.77
N ILE A 174 11.53 1.13 39.44
CA ILE A 174 11.40 1.53 40.85
C ILE A 174 11.77 0.38 41.81
N GLU A 175 11.80 -0.87 41.33
CA GLU A 175 12.11 -2.08 42.12
C GLU A 175 13.41 -2.72 41.65
N GLY A 176 14.56 -2.10 41.95
CA GLY A 176 15.87 -2.74 41.76
C GLY A 176 16.56 -3.04 43.10
N ASP A 177 17.03 -4.28 43.30
CA ASP A 177 18.35 -4.52 43.94
C ASP A 177 18.94 -5.96 43.74
N ALA A 178 20.21 -5.99 43.29
CA ALA A 178 21.31 -6.97 43.51
C ALA A 178 21.31 -8.42 42.90
N PRO A 179 22.47 -9.16 42.85
CA PRO A 179 23.18 -9.46 41.58
C PRO A 179 23.61 -10.94 41.29
N ALA A 180 23.83 -11.22 39.99
CA ALA A 180 24.69 -12.19 39.26
C ALA A 180 25.10 -13.60 39.79
N ALA A 181 24.87 -14.63 38.97
CA ALA A 181 25.88 -15.61 38.51
C ALA A 181 25.43 -16.37 37.23
N PRO A 182 26.35 -16.89 36.39
CA PRO A 182 26.11 -17.17 34.97
C PRO A 182 25.78 -18.64 34.69
N ILE A 183 24.87 -18.90 33.75
CA ILE A 183 24.71 -20.23 33.14
C ILE A 183 24.81 -20.07 31.63
N VAL A 184 25.89 -20.66 31.11
CA VAL A 184 26.13 -20.91 29.69
C VAL A 184 25.02 -21.80 29.15
N GLY A 185 24.29 -21.33 28.14
CA GLY A 185 23.22 -22.07 27.51
C GLY A 185 22.74 -21.40 26.22
N ASP A 186 23.36 -21.79 25.12
CA ASP A 186 22.92 -21.66 23.73
C ASP A 186 23.20 -20.35 22.94
N ARG A 187 23.97 -20.53 21.86
CA ARG A 187 24.56 -19.53 20.98
C ARG A 187 23.73 -19.40 19.70
N THR A 188 22.42 -19.16 19.80
CA THR A 188 21.60 -18.82 18.62
C THR A 188 20.50 -17.79 18.89
N ASN A 189 20.60 -16.97 19.95
CA ASN A 189 19.73 -15.79 20.04
C ASN A 189 20.30 -14.65 19.19
N ARG A 190 20.05 -14.70 17.89
CA ARG A 190 20.14 -13.52 17.04
C ARG A 190 19.06 -12.56 17.56
N TYR A 191 19.49 -11.58 18.36
CA TYR A 191 18.80 -10.30 18.43
C TYR A 191 18.80 -9.73 17.01
N GLY A 192 17.81 -10.13 16.20
CA GLY A 192 17.43 -9.35 15.04
C GLY A 192 16.97 -8.03 15.59
N ALA A 193 17.71 -6.96 15.31
CA ALA A 193 17.14 -5.62 15.37
C ALA A 193 15.75 -5.69 14.70
N PRO A 194 14.72 -4.99 15.22
CA PRO A 194 13.47 -4.81 14.49
C PRO A 194 13.83 -4.48 13.03
N PRO A 195 13.12 -5.03 12.02
CA PRO A 195 13.43 -4.70 10.63
C PRO A 195 13.52 -3.18 10.56
N ALA A 196 14.70 -2.67 10.17
CA ALA A 196 14.93 -1.24 10.13
C ALA A 196 13.79 -0.65 9.33
N LEU A 197 13.01 0.26 9.94
CA LEU A 197 11.98 0.99 9.24
C LEU A 197 12.65 1.50 7.97
N VAL A 198 12.16 1.08 6.80
CA VAL A 198 12.82 1.37 5.54
C VAL A 198 12.67 2.87 5.32
N GLU A 199 13.63 3.64 5.79
CA GLU A 199 13.56 5.09 5.66
C GLU A 199 13.90 5.49 4.21
N PRO A 200 13.14 6.45 3.64
CA PRO A 200 13.54 7.08 2.39
C PRO A 200 14.92 7.72 2.55
N SER A 201 15.85 7.38 1.65
CA SER A 201 17.16 8.03 1.60
C SER A 201 17.19 9.01 0.43
N ALA A 202 17.84 10.16 0.63
CA ALA A 202 18.04 11.13 -0.45
C ALA A 202 18.73 10.48 -1.66
N ALA A 203 19.67 9.56 -1.42
CA ALA A 203 20.39 8.85 -2.46
C ALA A 203 19.45 8.03 -3.38
N ASP A 204 18.39 7.43 -2.83
CA ASP A 204 17.44 6.65 -3.63
C ASP A 204 16.56 7.55 -4.50
N VAL A 205 16.10 8.67 -3.95
CA VAL A 205 15.34 9.68 -4.69
C VAL A 205 16.20 10.30 -5.81
N ARG A 206 17.46 10.64 -5.51
CA ARG A 206 18.41 11.16 -6.51
C ARG A 206 18.70 10.13 -7.61
N ARG A 207 18.74 8.84 -7.29
CA ARG A 207 18.90 7.76 -8.27
C ARG A 207 17.69 7.67 -9.21
N ALA A 208 16.48 7.85 -8.69
CA ALA A 208 15.26 7.91 -9.49
C ALA A 208 15.29 9.08 -10.48
N ILE A 209 15.62 10.29 -10.00
CA ILE A 209 15.78 11.49 -10.83
C ILE A 209 16.82 11.23 -11.95
N ARG A 210 17.96 10.62 -11.60
CA ARG A 210 18.99 10.28 -12.60
C ARG A 210 18.50 9.27 -13.63
N ALA A 211 17.76 8.24 -13.21
CA ALA A 211 17.20 7.24 -14.11
C ALA A 211 16.23 7.87 -15.12
N ARG A 212 15.44 8.87 -14.70
CA ARG A 212 14.55 9.65 -15.57
C ARG A 212 15.34 10.46 -16.60
N ARG A 213 16.34 11.23 -16.15
CA ARG A 213 17.23 12.01 -17.04
C ARG A 213 18.03 11.16 -18.02
N LEU A 214 18.27 9.88 -17.73
CA LEU A 214 18.91 8.98 -18.69
C LEU A 214 17.98 8.68 -19.87
N ARG A 215 16.65 8.65 -19.68
CA ARG A 215 15.70 8.43 -20.79
C ARG A 215 15.87 9.51 -21.86
N ASP A 216 15.99 10.77 -21.44
CA ASP A 216 16.16 11.91 -22.34
C ASP A 216 17.44 11.81 -23.18
N GLN A 217 18.50 11.22 -22.62
CA GLN A 217 19.77 11.02 -23.33
C GLN A 217 19.66 9.97 -24.44
N PHE A 218 18.85 8.93 -24.24
CA PHE A 218 18.71 7.84 -25.21
C PHE A 218 17.57 8.04 -26.21
N PHE A 219 16.50 8.74 -25.82
CA PHE A 219 15.27 8.86 -26.61
C PHE A 219 14.91 10.30 -27.01
N GLY A 220 15.71 11.29 -26.61
CA GLY A 220 15.49 12.71 -26.93
C GLY A 220 14.72 13.47 -25.85
N ALA A 221 15.06 14.75 -25.69
CA ALA A 221 14.75 15.57 -24.50
C ALA A 221 13.31 16.13 -24.38
N THR A 222 12.30 15.45 -24.93
CA THR A 222 10.89 15.95 -24.90
C THR A 222 9.84 14.84 -24.90
N LEU A 223 10.25 13.57 -24.92
CA LEU A 223 9.32 12.46 -25.06
C LEU A 223 8.65 12.07 -23.73
N PHE A 224 9.31 12.35 -22.60
CA PHE A 224 8.94 11.85 -21.27
C PHE A 224 8.85 12.96 -20.22
N GLU A 225 8.09 14.01 -20.52
CA GLU A 225 7.92 15.15 -19.62
C GLU A 225 6.84 14.87 -18.56
N ASP A 226 7.22 14.89 -17.28
CA ASP A 226 6.30 14.98 -16.15
C ASP A 226 6.83 15.99 -15.13
N PRO A 227 6.67 17.30 -15.41
CA PRO A 227 7.27 18.37 -14.61
C PRO A 227 6.74 18.41 -13.18
N GLY A 228 5.50 17.97 -12.94
CA GLY A 228 4.93 17.92 -11.60
C GLY A 228 5.65 16.88 -10.75
N TRP A 229 5.86 15.69 -11.30
CA TRP A 229 6.58 14.61 -10.64
C TRP A 229 8.06 14.93 -10.44
N ASP A 230 8.72 15.51 -11.44
CA ASP A 230 10.13 15.86 -11.35
C ASP A 230 10.39 16.92 -10.26
N MET A 231 9.48 17.90 -10.11
CA MET A 231 9.54 18.87 -9.02
C MET A 231 9.28 18.25 -7.64
N LEU A 232 8.33 17.31 -7.53
CA LEU A 232 8.06 16.58 -6.28
C LEU A 232 9.29 15.79 -5.82
N LEU A 233 9.93 15.06 -6.73
CA LEU A 233 11.15 14.30 -6.46
C LEU A 233 12.30 15.21 -6.03
N ASP A 234 12.51 16.36 -6.71
CA ASP A 234 13.61 17.27 -6.38
C ASP A 234 13.41 17.94 -5.03
N LEU A 235 12.19 18.42 -4.72
CA LEU A 235 11.86 18.99 -3.42
C LEU A 235 11.98 17.96 -2.30
N TYR A 236 11.52 16.72 -2.52
CA TYR A 236 11.64 15.66 -1.52
C TYR A 236 13.10 15.26 -1.26
N ALA A 237 13.91 15.16 -2.32
CA ALA A 237 15.35 14.92 -2.17
C ALA A 237 16.03 16.04 -1.38
N ALA A 238 15.70 17.30 -1.68
CA ALA A 238 16.21 18.45 -0.94
C ALA A 238 15.76 18.45 0.52
N GLU A 239 14.52 18.06 0.82
CA GLU A 239 14.02 17.94 2.20
C GLU A 239 14.82 16.90 3.01
N LEU A 240 15.05 15.72 2.43
CA LEU A 240 15.89 14.68 3.05
C LEU A 240 17.34 15.13 3.26
N GLU A 241 17.85 15.99 2.37
CA GLU A 241 19.18 16.61 2.46
C GLU A 241 19.20 17.83 3.41
N ARG A 242 18.04 18.23 3.98
CA ARG A 242 17.84 19.48 4.72
C ARG A 242 18.24 20.74 3.92
N GLY A 243 18.16 20.64 2.60
CA GLY A 243 18.41 21.69 1.64
C GLY A 243 17.22 22.62 1.45
N ARG A 244 17.44 23.70 0.68
CA ARG A 244 16.41 24.67 0.31
C ARG A 244 16.42 24.84 -1.20
N VAL A 245 15.25 24.89 -1.84
CA VAL A 245 15.14 24.97 -3.31
C VAL A 245 14.55 26.32 -3.70
N SER A 246 15.27 27.06 -4.54
CA SER A 246 14.76 28.32 -5.10
C SER A 246 13.77 28.05 -6.23
N VAL A 247 12.89 29.00 -6.54
CA VAL A 247 11.98 28.90 -7.70
C VAL A 247 12.75 28.63 -9.00
N SER A 248 13.86 29.34 -9.22
CA SER A 248 14.70 29.16 -10.40
C SER A 248 15.32 27.75 -10.47
N SER A 249 15.76 27.21 -9.33
CA SER A 249 16.27 25.84 -9.24
C SER A 249 15.18 24.81 -9.53
N LEU A 250 13.97 25.03 -9.00
CA LEU A 250 12.82 24.14 -9.23
C LEU A 250 12.37 24.14 -10.70
N CYS A 251 12.46 25.29 -11.38
CA CYS A 251 12.22 25.37 -12.82
C CYS A 251 13.21 24.53 -13.64
N ILE A 252 14.47 24.43 -13.20
CA ILE A 252 15.46 23.54 -13.85
C ILE A 252 15.10 22.07 -13.59
N ALA A 253 14.67 21.74 -12.37
CA ALA A 253 14.28 20.38 -12.01
C ALA A 253 13.08 19.87 -12.84
N ALA A 254 12.15 20.76 -13.19
CA ALA A 254 10.97 20.45 -13.99
C ALA A 254 11.24 19.94 -15.42
N ALA A 255 12.47 20.10 -15.93
CA ALA A 255 12.87 19.68 -17.27
C ALA A 255 11.99 20.22 -18.43
N VAL A 256 11.31 21.36 -18.22
CA VAL A 256 10.46 22.03 -19.23
C VAL A 256 10.81 23.51 -19.34
N ALA A 257 10.25 24.20 -20.34
CA ALA A 257 10.43 25.64 -20.50
C ALA A 257 10.05 26.43 -19.21
N PRO A 258 10.77 27.51 -18.85
CA PRO A 258 10.56 28.20 -17.58
C PRO A 258 9.13 28.70 -17.33
N THR A 259 8.43 29.20 -18.35
CA THR A 259 7.04 29.66 -18.23
C THR A 259 6.07 28.51 -17.95
N THR A 260 6.33 27.33 -18.52
CA THR A 260 5.60 26.10 -18.24
C THR A 260 5.85 25.64 -16.81
N ALA A 261 7.11 25.65 -16.35
CA ALA A 261 7.46 25.31 -14.99
C ALA A 261 6.78 26.24 -13.97
N LEU A 262 6.77 27.56 -14.21
CA LEU A 262 6.09 28.51 -13.32
C LEU A 262 4.59 28.25 -13.21
N ARG A 263 3.93 27.87 -14.31
CA ARG A 263 2.51 27.49 -14.29
C ARG A 263 2.27 26.22 -13.47
N TRP A 264 3.17 25.25 -13.55
CA TRP A 264 3.12 24.05 -12.70
C TRP A 264 3.35 24.40 -11.23
N ILE A 265 4.35 25.23 -10.91
CA ILE A 265 4.59 25.68 -9.53
C ILE A 265 3.34 26.37 -8.96
N ALA A 266 2.70 27.25 -9.73
CA ALA A 266 1.44 27.87 -9.32
C ALA A 266 0.36 26.83 -9.05
N ARG A 267 0.09 25.93 -10.00
CA ARG A 267 -0.91 24.85 -9.84
C ARG A 267 -0.63 23.95 -8.64
N MET A 268 0.62 23.57 -8.41
CA MET A 268 1.04 22.72 -7.29
C MET A 268 0.95 23.45 -5.95
N THR A 269 1.13 24.78 -5.94
CA THR A 269 0.90 25.62 -4.76
C THR A 269 -0.60 25.75 -4.48
N ASP A 270 -1.42 26.02 -5.51
CA ASP A 270 -2.88 26.16 -5.40
C ASP A 270 -3.56 24.88 -4.91
N THR A 271 -2.99 23.72 -5.26
CA THR A 271 -3.46 22.40 -4.79
C THR A 271 -2.91 22.00 -3.41
N GLY A 272 -2.11 22.87 -2.78
CA GLY A 272 -1.55 22.65 -1.45
C GLY A 272 -0.45 21.60 -1.39
N LEU A 273 0.19 21.27 -2.52
CA LEU A 273 1.33 20.35 -2.55
C LEU A 273 2.65 21.08 -2.30
N PHE A 274 2.77 22.32 -2.79
CA PHE A 274 3.95 23.17 -2.57
C PHE A 274 3.62 24.32 -1.63
N GLU A 275 4.59 24.68 -0.79
CA GLU A 275 4.55 25.87 0.03
C GLU A 275 5.71 26.79 -0.32
N ARG A 276 5.43 28.08 -0.29
CA ARG A 276 6.44 29.12 -0.43
C ARG A 276 6.84 29.62 0.94
N ARG A 277 8.08 29.34 1.36
CA ARG A 277 8.62 29.82 2.64
C ARG A 277 9.57 31.00 2.44
N PRO A 278 9.37 32.12 3.16
CA PRO A 278 10.27 33.26 3.08
C PRO A 278 11.65 32.89 3.63
N ASP A 279 12.71 33.49 3.06
CA ASP A 279 14.01 33.43 3.70
C ASP A 279 14.05 34.37 4.92
N LEU A 280 14.45 33.84 6.07
CA LEU A 280 14.57 34.63 7.31
C LEU A 280 15.69 35.67 7.22
N LEU A 281 16.68 35.44 6.34
CA LEU A 281 17.85 36.31 6.16
C LEU A 281 17.69 37.31 5.00
N ASP A 282 16.77 37.05 4.06
CA ASP A 282 16.53 37.90 2.89
C ASP A 282 15.05 37.86 2.47
N ARG A 283 14.29 38.90 2.82
CA ARG A 283 12.86 39.01 2.48
C ARG A 283 12.58 39.06 0.97
N ARG A 284 13.59 39.27 0.12
CA ARG A 284 13.46 39.21 -1.35
C ARG A 284 13.52 37.79 -1.89
N ARG A 285 13.95 36.83 -1.07
CA ARG A 285 14.09 35.42 -1.44
C ARG A 285 13.02 34.60 -0.74
N ALA A 286 12.51 33.64 -1.49
CA ALA A 286 11.61 32.63 -0.98
C ALA A 286 12.03 31.29 -1.58
N PHE A 287 11.91 30.25 -0.77
CA PHE A 287 12.18 28.88 -1.18
C PHE A 287 10.87 28.14 -1.33
N MET A 288 10.88 27.19 -2.25
CA MET A 288 9.80 26.23 -2.40
C MET A 288 10.12 25.02 -1.52
N VAL A 289 9.10 24.52 -0.84
CA VAL A 289 9.15 23.29 -0.05
C VAL A 289 7.88 22.48 -0.34
N LEU A 290 7.90 21.20 0.01
CA LEU A 290 6.67 20.42 0.07
C LEU A 290 5.83 20.89 1.26
N SER A 291 4.51 20.83 1.11
CA SER A 291 3.64 20.84 2.28
C SER A 291 3.84 19.57 3.10
N ASP A 292 3.46 19.60 4.38
CA ASP A 292 3.58 18.44 5.26
C ASP A 292 2.84 17.21 4.67
N ARG A 293 1.68 17.43 4.05
CA ARG A 293 0.92 16.39 3.36
C ARG A 293 1.68 15.83 2.16
N ALA A 294 2.30 16.68 1.35
CA ALA A 294 3.05 16.25 0.18
C ALA A 294 4.34 15.50 0.55
N SER A 295 5.04 15.96 1.61
CA SER A 295 6.21 15.24 2.15
C SER A 295 5.82 13.85 2.66
N GLU A 296 4.73 13.74 3.41
CA GLU A 296 4.26 12.46 3.93
C GLU A 296 3.80 11.52 2.80
N ALA A 297 3.14 12.04 1.77
CA ALA A 297 2.78 11.27 0.58
C ALA A 297 4.03 10.77 -0.16
N MET A 298 5.06 11.62 -0.34
CA MET A 298 6.33 11.21 -0.96
C MET A 298 7.05 10.16 -0.12
N ARG A 299 7.06 10.31 1.21
CA ARG A 299 7.58 9.28 2.13
C ARG A 299 6.86 7.96 1.92
N GLY A 300 5.53 7.96 2.00
CA GLY A 300 4.73 6.75 1.82
C GLY A 300 4.99 6.07 0.47
N TYR A 301 5.09 6.86 -0.59
CA TYR A 301 5.40 6.37 -1.93
C TYR A 301 6.80 5.73 -2.03
N ILE A 302 7.83 6.37 -1.48
CA ILE A 302 9.21 5.84 -1.51
C ILE A 302 9.33 4.57 -0.64
N VAL A 303 8.64 4.52 0.50
CA VAL A 303 8.58 3.31 1.34
C VAL A 303 7.86 2.19 0.62
N ALA A 304 6.70 2.46 0.00
CA ALA A 304 5.92 1.47 -0.71
C ALA A 304 6.67 0.89 -1.92
N THR A 305 7.33 1.74 -2.71
CA THR A 305 8.15 1.29 -3.85
C THR A 305 9.30 0.39 -3.40
N LYS A 306 10.01 0.76 -2.33
CA LYS A 306 11.06 -0.09 -1.75
C LYS A 306 10.53 -1.40 -1.15
N GLY A 307 9.40 -1.35 -0.46
CA GLY A 307 8.77 -2.53 0.16
C GLY A 307 8.28 -3.55 -0.87
N ALA A 308 7.93 -3.08 -2.07
CA ALA A 308 7.53 -3.91 -3.20
C ALA A 308 8.71 -4.30 -4.13
N ASP A 309 9.96 -4.00 -3.76
CA ASP A 309 11.18 -4.14 -4.59
C ASP A 309 11.05 -3.47 -5.98
N LEU A 310 10.23 -2.42 -6.07
CA LEU A 310 10.01 -1.64 -7.28
C LEU A 310 11.02 -0.50 -7.35
N ARG A 311 11.59 -0.29 -8.54
CA ARG A 311 12.36 0.92 -8.81
C ARG A 311 11.42 2.12 -8.81
N ILE A 312 11.85 3.19 -8.14
CA ILE A 312 11.16 4.48 -8.20
C ILE A 312 11.21 5.00 -9.66
N PRO A 313 10.07 5.10 -10.37
CA PRO A 313 9.99 5.56 -11.76
C PRO A 313 10.26 7.06 -11.97
#